data_AF-A0A5J4RFK9-F1
#
_entry.id   AF-A0A5J4RFK9-F1
#
_cell.length_a   1.000
_cell.length_b   1.000
_cell.length_c   1.000
_cell.angle_alpha   90.00
_cell.angle_beta   90.00
_cell.angle_gamma   90.00
#
_symmetry.space_group_name_H-M   'P 1'
#
loop_
_entity.id
_entity.type
_entity.pdbx_description
1 polymer ?
#
loop_
_entity_poly.entity_id
_entity_poly.type
_entity_poly.pdbx_seq_one_letter_code
_entity_poly.pdbx_strand_id
1 'polypeptide(L)'
;MQINKAIKSQKSELLSYFRDRASEFLTEIKGKFSETQADKRARAINEKLNQTKNNLTTTLLQQADREHWTNTEKLEALLMITYCHNVVMIESRNSVRPYEYMDFSRRIGELWDPFCKLCFYYPVNDVSLFVPPLFSEVKAELTNEIIAYIDNLTITDREKQELKSYYEKVWSLVTSGEIQLELDLHFICQGQKYVVDFKSGFGSNEKGNTNRLLLVATIYQNIDENYKCLLFVRSEENNSYFNTLKNSGIWEACCGNEAYQKIQDYAGYDLKQWIEANINWEDDFNTETVNHLNENNLLQYLRW
;
A
#
# COMPACT_ATOMS: atom_id res chain seq x y z
N MET A 1 14.39 8.96 -24.35
CA MET A 1 14.73 9.37 -22.98
C MET A 1 15.99 8.65 -22.55
N GLN A 2 16.99 9.39 -22.07
CA GLN A 2 18.21 8.81 -21.48
C GLN A 2 17.95 8.46 -20.02
N ILE A 3 18.39 7.29 -19.55
CA ILE A 3 18.16 6.83 -18.18
C ILE A 3 19.41 7.09 -17.35
N ASN A 4 19.37 8.13 -16.51
CA ASN A 4 20.45 8.51 -15.59
C ASN A 4 19.88 9.29 -14.38
N LYS A 5 20.75 9.73 -13.46
CA LYS A 5 20.35 10.42 -12.21
C LYS A 5 19.50 11.68 -12.44
N ALA A 6 19.63 12.33 -13.59
CA ALA A 6 18.88 13.56 -13.89
C ALA A 6 17.37 13.31 -14.02
N ILE A 7 16.94 12.06 -14.21
CA ILE A 7 15.52 11.68 -14.36
C ILE A 7 14.66 12.16 -13.19
N LYS A 8 15.24 12.27 -11.98
CA LYS A 8 14.59 12.79 -10.78
C LYS A 8 14.10 14.25 -10.90
N SER A 9 14.61 14.98 -11.89
CA SER A 9 14.27 16.38 -12.17
C SER A 9 13.67 16.57 -13.57
N GLN A 10 13.41 15.47 -14.30
CA GLN A 10 12.91 15.51 -15.69
C GLN A 10 11.39 15.26 -15.78
N LYS A 11 10.61 15.90 -14.90
CA LYS A 11 9.14 15.73 -14.83
C LYS A 11 8.47 15.89 -16.20
N SER A 12 8.78 16.96 -16.91
CA SER A 12 8.17 17.25 -18.22
C SER A 12 8.50 16.20 -19.29
N GLU A 13 9.74 15.69 -19.32
CA GLU A 13 10.14 14.64 -20.27
C GLU A 13 9.44 13.32 -19.95
N LEU A 14 9.32 12.97 -18.66
CA LEU A 14 8.61 11.78 -18.21
C LEU A 14 7.11 11.83 -18.51
N LEU A 15 6.47 12.96 -18.24
CA LEU A 15 5.06 13.17 -18.59
C LEU A 15 4.84 13.05 -20.10
N SER A 16 5.70 13.66 -20.92
CA SER A 16 5.65 13.51 -22.38
C SER A 16 5.81 12.05 -22.78
N TYR A 17 6.84 11.37 -22.26
CA TYR A 17 7.12 9.97 -22.56
C TYR A 17 5.91 9.07 -22.26
N PHE A 18 5.32 9.18 -21.06
CA PHE A 18 4.16 8.37 -20.72
C PHE A 18 2.92 8.73 -21.56
N ARG A 19 2.69 10.00 -21.89
CA ARG A 19 1.56 10.44 -22.74
C ARG A 19 1.68 9.96 -24.18
N ASP A 20 2.89 9.97 -24.73
CA ASP A 20 3.15 9.43 -26.07
C ASP A 20 2.83 7.95 -26.11
N ARG A 21 3.32 7.19 -25.11
CA ARG A 21 3.02 5.76 -24.96
C ARG A 21 1.53 5.50 -24.74
N ALA A 22 0.85 6.29 -23.91
CA ALA A 22 -0.59 6.18 -23.71
C ALA A 22 -1.37 6.38 -25.01
N SER A 23 -0.99 7.36 -25.83
CA SER A 23 -1.64 7.67 -27.12
C SER A 23 -1.49 6.51 -28.11
N GLU A 24 -0.29 5.92 -28.20
CA GLU A 24 -0.06 4.70 -28.99
C GLU A 24 -0.96 3.55 -28.53
N PHE A 25 -0.98 3.27 -27.22
CA PHE A 25 -1.77 2.18 -26.65
C PHE A 25 -3.27 2.40 -26.83
N LEU A 26 -3.77 3.62 -26.63
CA LEU A 26 -5.17 3.95 -26.83
C LEU A 26 -5.60 3.72 -28.29
N THR A 27 -4.73 3.99 -29.26
CA THR A 27 -4.99 3.73 -30.67
C THR A 27 -5.14 2.22 -30.93
N GLU A 28 -4.23 1.40 -30.42
CA GLU A 28 -4.32 -0.06 -30.50
C GLU A 28 -5.59 -0.61 -29.82
N ILE A 29 -5.90 -0.10 -28.62
CA ILE A 29 -7.02 -0.55 -27.78
C ILE A 29 -8.36 -0.20 -28.44
N LYS A 30 -8.49 1.01 -29.01
CA LYS A 30 -9.69 1.44 -29.75
C LYS A 30 -9.96 0.58 -30.99
N GLY A 31 -8.91 0.03 -31.61
CA GLY A 31 -9.04 -0.95 -32.69
C GLY A 31 -9.49 -2.35 -32.24
N LYS A 32 -9.27 -2.71 -30.97
CA LYS A 32 -9.59 -4.04 -30.41
C LYS A 32 -10.93 -4.12 -29.68
N PHE A 33 -11.35 -3.05 -29.03
CA PHE A 33 -12.57 -3.01 -28.21
C PHE A 33 -13.47 -1.87 -28.66
N SER A 34 -14.79 -2.10 -28.69
CA SER A 34 -15.78 -1.06 -28.98
C SER A 34 -15.92 -0.04 -27.84
N GLU A 35 -16.56 1.09 -28.10
CA GLU A 35 -16.80 2.13 -27.07
C GLU A 35 -17.66 1.63 -25.91
N THR A 36 -18.60 0.73 -26.19
CA THR A 36 -19.45 0.08 -25.17
C THR A 36 -18.66 -0.84 -24.22
N GLN A 37 -17.38 -1.12 -24.51
CA GLN A 37 -16.50 -1.94 -23.68
C GLN A 37 -15.50 -1.10 -22.88
N ALA A 38 -15.97 0.03 -22.31
CA ALA A 38 -15.16 0.99 -21.55
C ALA A 38 -14.33 0.32 -20.43
N ASP A 39 -14.89 -0.66 -19.72
CA ASP A 39 -14.18 -1.40 -18.66
C ASP A 39 -12.96 -2.18 -19.19
N LYS A 40 -13.10 -2.83 -20.34
CA LYS A 40 -12.00 -3.57 -20.97
C LYS A 40 -10.93 -2.59 -21.46
N ARG A 41 -11.32 -1.44 -22.01
CA ARG A 41 -10.41 -0.38 -22.43
C ARG A 41 -9.62 0.18 -21.24
N ALA A 42 -10.31 0.53 -20.15
CA ALA A 42 -9.72 1.04 -18.91
C ALA A 42 -8.74 0.06 -18.27
N ARG A 43 -9.07 -1.24 -18.26
CA ARG A 43 -8.16 -2.28 -17.78
C ARG A 43 -6.92 -2.42 -18.68
N ALA A 44 -7.13 -2.51 -20.00
CA ALA A 44 -6.04 -2.70 -20.95
C ALA A 44 -5.04 -1.54 -20.96
N ILE A 45 -5.52 -0.29 -20.86
CA ILE A 45 -4.62 0.88 -20.84
C ILE A 45 -3.79 0.92 -19.54
N ASN A 46 -4.42 0.61 -18.39
CA ASN A 46 -3.71 0.52 -17.11
C ASN A 46 -2.64 -0.57 -17.12
N GLU A 47 -2.94 -1.76 -17.67
CA GLU A 47 -1.98 -2.87 -17.78
C GLU A 47 -0.76 -2.48 -18.64
N LYS A 48 -1.00 -1.87 -19.82
CA LYS A 48 0.07 -1.41 -20.73
C LYS A 48 0.93 -0.30 -20.12
N LEU A 49 0.32 0.68 -19.43
CA LEU A 49 1.06 1.74 -18.75
C LEU A 49 1.87 1.18 -17.57
N ASN A 50 1.30 0.27 -16.77
CA ASN A 50 2.03 -0.38 -15.67
C ASN A 50 3.24 -1.17 -16.19
N GLN A 51 3.09 -1.88 -17.31
CA GLN A 51 4.22 -2.56 -17.95
C GLN A 51 5.29 -1.55 -18.40
N THR A 52 4.89 -0.41 -18.95
CA THR A 52 5.83 0.65 -19.37
C THR A 52 6.60 1.22 -18.18
N LYS A 53 5.92 1.54 -17.08
CA LYS A 53 6.58 1.96 -15.83
C LYS A 53 7.55 0.89 -15.34
N ASN A 54 7.13 -0.37 -15.26
CA ASN A 54 7.95 -1.46 -14.73
C ASN A 54 9.22 -1.70 -15.57
N ASN A 55 9.12 -1.58 -16.90
CA ASN A 55 10.28 -1.69 -17.79
C ASN A 55 11.26 -0.52 -17.57
N LEU A 56 10.71 0.70 -17.41
CA LEU A 56 11.50 1.89 -17.15
C LEU A 56 12.21 1.81 -15.79
N THR A 57 11.49 1.43 -14.73
CA THR A 57 12.02 1.19 -13.39
C THR A 57 13.11 0.11 -13.39
N THR A 58 12.89 -1.02 -14.08
CA THR A 58 13.91 -2.08 -14.19
C THR A 58 15.18 -1.55 -14.85
N THR A 59 15.04 -0.80 -15.96
CA THR A 59 16.18 -0.20 -16.67
C THR A 59 16.93 0.80 -15.79
N LEU A 60 16.19 1.64 -15.05
CA LEU A 60 16.76 2.58 -14.09
C LEU A 60 17.56 1.86 -13.00
N LEU A 61 16.99 0.83 -12.39
CA LEU A 61 17.65 0.09 -11.31
C LEU A 61 18.90 -0.63 -11.78
N GLN A 62 18.87 -1.23 -12.98
CA GLN A 62 20.06 -1.80 -13.60
C GLN A 62 21.17 -0.75 -13.80
N GLN A 63 20.81 0.46 -14.26
CA GLN A 63 21.79 1.54 -14.40
C GLN A 63 22.31 2.01 -13.04
N ALA A 64 21.41 2.16 -12.06
CA ALA A 64 21.72 2.59 -10.71
C ALA A 64 22.67 1.60 -10.00
N ASP A 65 22.52 0.31 -10.25
CA ASP A 65 23.42 -0.71 -9.71
C ASP A 65 24.80 -0.67 -10.39
N ARG A 66 24.85 -0.46 -11.72
CA ARG A 66 26.11 -0.32 -12.47
C ARG A 66 26.91 0.91 -12.07
N GLU A 67 26.22 2.00 -11.72
CA GLU A 67 26.82 3.26 -11.29
C GLU A 67 26.87 3.43 -9.78
N HIS A 68 26.50 2.40 -9.00
CA HIS A 68 26.51 2.40 -7.54
C HIS A 68 25.77 3.59 -6.90
N TRP A 69 24.55 3.87 -7.35
CA TRP A 69 23.71 4.93 -6.79
C TRP A 69 23.32 4.63 -5.35
N THR A 70 23.17 5.70 -4.55
CA THR A 70 22.64 5.60 -3.19
C THR A 70 21.14 5.31 -3.20
N ASN A 71 20.58 4.85 -2.08
CA ASN A 71 19.13 4.66 -1.94
C ASN A 71 18.36 5.97 -2.15
N THR A 72 18.87 7.10 -1.68
CA THR A 72 18.28 8.43 -1.93
C THR A 72 18.20 8.72 -3.43
N GLU A 73 19.27 8.48 -4.18
CA GLU A 73 19.29 8.72 -5.63
C GLU A 73 18.31 7.80 -6.38
N LYS A 74 18.24 6.52 -5.99
CA LYS A 74 17.24 5.58 -6.53
C LYS A 74 15.82 6.04 -6.19
N LEU A 75 15.56 6.41 -4.93
CA LEU A 75 14.26 6.81 -4.42
C LEU A 75 13.72 8.04 -5.15
N GLU A 76 14.50 9.12 -5.23
CA GLU A 76 14.09 10.36 -5.90
C GLU A 76 13.72 10.14 -7.39
N ALA A 77 14.51 9.31 -8.09
CA ALA A 77 14.23 8.94 -9.47
C ALA A 77 12.95 8.11 -9.60
N LEU A 78 12.74 7.14 -8.70
CA LEU A 78 11.55 6.29 -8.70
C LEU A 78 10.28 7.03 -8.29
N LEU A 79 10.36 7.97 -7.36
CA LEU A 79 9.25 8.85 -6.99
C LEU A 79 8.81 9.67 -8.20
N MET A 80 9.75 10.27 -8.94
CA MET A 80 9.44 11.06 -10.13
C MET A 80 8.80 10.21 -11.25
N ILE A 81 9.36 9.03 -11.54
CA ILE A 81 8.79 8.09 -12.52
C ILE A 81 7.38 7.65 -12.10
N THR A 82 7.21 7.28 -10.83
CA THR A 82 5.92 6.78 -10.31
C THR A 82 4.87 7.88 -10.33
N TYR A 83 5.24 9.11 -9.95
CA TYR A 83 4.33 10.25 -10.00
C TYR A 83 3.88 10.56 -11.43
N CYS A 84 4.80 10.70 -12.38
CA CYS A 84 4.45 10.99 -13.78
C CYS A 84 3.59 9.87 -14.39
N HIS A 85 3.90 8.61 -14.08
CA HIS A 85 3.07 7.47 -14.46
C HIS A 85 1.65 7.56 -13.86
N ASN A 86 1.53 7.91 -12.58
CA ASN A 86 0.24 8.05 -11.90
C ASN A 86 -0.62 9.14 -12.55
N VAL A 87 -0.03 10.28 -12.89
CA VAL A 87 -0.69 11.38 -13.63
C VAL A 87 -1.28 10.84 -14.94
N VAL A 88 -0.44 10.25 -15.79
CA VAL A 88 -0.88 9.78 -17.11
C VAL A 88 -1.83 8.59 -17.04
N MET A 89 -1.71 7.73 -16.03
CA MET A 89 -2.65 6.65 -15.78
C MET A 89 -4.05 7.19 -15.48
N ILE A 90 -4.15 8.21 -14.62
CA ILE A 90 -5.44 8.84 -14.29
C ILE A 90 -6.04 9.47 -15.55
N GLU A 91 -5.27 10.25 -16.31
CA GLU A 91 -5.71 10.86 -17.57
C GLU A 91 -6.24 9.82 -18.56
N SER A 92 -5.43 8.79 -18.80
CA SER A 92 -5.70 7.78 -19.81
C SER A 92 -6.92 6.93 -19.44
N ARG A 93 -7.07 6.57 -18.16
CA ARG A 93 -8.27 5.88 -17.66
C ARG A 93 -9.48 6.79 -17.81
N ASN A 94 -9.39 8.05 -17.36
CA ASN A 94 -10.50 9.00 -17.39
C ASN A 94 -11.04 9.21 -18.82
N SER A 95 -10.16 9.30 -19.82
CA SER A 95 -10.55 9.49 -21.22
C SER A 95 -11.35 8.33 -21.84
N VAL A 96 -11.24 7.11 -21.29
CA VAL A 96 -11.97 5.92 -21.79
C VAL A 96 -13.14 5.52 -20.89
N ARG A 97 -13.03 5.82 -19.60
CA ARG A 97 -14.07 5.65 -18.60
C ARG A 97 -13.90 6.78 -17.59
N PRO A 98 -14.75 7.80 -17.62
CA PRO A 98 -14.66 8.91 -16.67
C PRO A 98 -14.76 8.43 -15.23
N TYR A 99 -14.05 9.10 -14.33
CA TYR A 99 -14.06 8.76 -12.92
C TYR A 99 -15.33 9.24 -12.24
N GLU A 100 -15.99 8.31 -11.55
CA GLU A 100 -17.00 8.59 -10.54
C GLU A 100 -16.33 8.71 -9.16
N TYR A 101 -17.00 9.38 -8.22
CA TYR A 101 -16.49 9.59 -6.84
C TYR A 101 -15.89 8.32 -6.22
N MET A 102 -16.63 7.21 -6.20
CA MET A 102 -16.19 5.97 -5.54
C MET A 102 -14.97 5.35 -6.23
N ASP A 103 -14.92 5.39 -7.56
CA ASP A 103 -13.82 4.85 -8.34
C ASP A 103 -12.56 5.70 -8.18
N PHE A 104 -12.72 7.02 -8.15
CA PHE A 104 -11.60 7.96 -8.02
C PHE A 104 -10.98 7.89 -6.63
N SER A 105 -11.80 7.98 -5.58
CA SER A 105 -11.33 7.92 -4.19
C SER A 105 -10.54 6.63 -3.91
N ARG A 106 -11.06 5.48 -4.41
CA ARG A 106 -10.36 4.20 -4.33
C ARG A 106 -9.05 4.22 -5.11
N ARG A 107 -9.06 4.72 -6.34
CA ARG A 107 -7.86 4.80 -7.19
C ARG A 107 -6.77 5.66 -6.54
N ILE A 108 -7.10 6.80 -5.95
CA ILE A 108 -6.08 7.60 -5.26
C ILE A 108 -5.46 6.82 -4.09
N GLY A 109 -6.26 6.05 -3.35
CA GLY A 109 -5.74 5.13 -2.33
C GLY A 109 -4.78 4.07 -2.89
N GLU A 110 -5.18 3.41 -3.97
CA GLU A 110 -4.38 2.40 -4.68
C GLU A 110 -3.04 2.95 -5.20
N LEU A 111 -2.96 4.26 -5.48
CA LEU A 111 -1.73 4.92 -5.96
C LEU A 111 -0.87 5.44 -4.82
N TRP A 112 -1.48 5.90 -3.73
CA TRP A 112 -0.78 6.49 -2.60
C TRP A 112 0.02 5.45 -1.78
N ASP A 113 -0.58 4.29 -1.51
CA ASP A 113 0.07 3.21 -0.76
C ASP A 113 1.42 2.77 -1.37
N PRO A 114 1.48 2.28 -2.62
CA PRO A 114 2.75 1.88 -3.23
C PRO A 114 3.73 3.04 -3.41
N PHE A 115 3.24 4.27 -3.49
CA PHE A 115 4.09 5.47 -3.55
C PHE A 115 4.83 5.70 -2.23
N CYS A 116 4.13 5.57 -1.09
CA CYS A 116 4.75 5.67 0.24
C CYS A 116 5.72 4.52 0.52
N LYS A 117 5.39 3.30 0.08
CA LYS A 117 6.24 2.11 0.25
C LYS A 117 7.61 2.23 -0.40
N LEU A 118 7.78 3.08 -1.42
CA LEU A 118 9.09 3.33 -2.04
C LEU A 118 10.14 3.76 -1.02
N CYS A 119 9.76 4.53 0.01
CA CYS A 119 10.67 4.94 1.07
C CYS A 119 11.23 3.74 1.85
N PHE A 120 10.47 2.66 2.01
CA PHE A 120 10.90 1.46 2.71
C PHE A 120 11.62 0.45 1.81
N TYR A 121 11.42 0.55 0.50
CA TYR A 121 12.16 -0.25 -0.49
C TYR A 121 13.54 0.33 -0.77
N TYR A 122 13.70 1.64 -0.61
CA TYR A 122 14.96 2.36 -0.75
C TYR A 122 15.21 3.25 0.47
N PRO A 123 15.32 2.67 1.68
CA PRO A 123 15.43 3.44 2.90
C PRO A 123 16.80 4.13 3.00
N VAL A 124 16.81 5.31 3.61
CA VAL A 124 18.03 6.01 4.01
C VAL A 124 18.51 5.48 5.36
N ASN A 125 17.57 5.20 6.26
CA ASN A 125 17.85 4.55 7.54
C ASN A 125 18.08 3.03 7.38
N ASP A 126 18.63 2.41 8.43
CA ASP A 126 18.78 0.95 8.49
C ASP A 126 17.43 0.28 8.75
N VAL A 127 16.76 -0.06 7.65
CA VAL A 127 15.46 -0.74 7.62
C VAL A 127 15.56 -1.93 6.69
N SER A 128 15.07 -3.08 7.15
CA SER A 128 14.97 -4.29 6.34
C SER A 128 13.54 -4.80 6.28
N LEU A 129 13.12 -5.27 5.11
CA LEU A 129 11.80 -5.89 4.95
C LEU A 129 11.85 -7.34 5.42
N PHE A 130 10.74 -7.84 5.95
CA PHE A 130 10.58 -9.26 6.29
C PHE A 130 9.26 -9.81 5.76
N VAL A 131 9.17 -11.14 5.66
CA VAL A 131 7.92 -11.83 5.32
C VAL A 131 7.25 -12.24 6.63
N PRO A 132 5.99 -11.83 6.88
CA PRO A 132 5.28 -12.22 8.09
C PRO A 132 4.97 -13.74 8.07
N PRO A 133 4.77 -14.36 9.24
CA PRO A 133 4.35 -15.76 9.30
C PRO A 133 2.94 -15.93 8.73
N LEU A 134 2.66 -17.12 8.21
CA LEU A 134 1.31 -17.50 7.84
C LEU A 134 0.47 -17.70 9.10
N PHE A 135 -0.83 -17.41 9.03
CA PHE A 135 -1.74 -17.67 10.15
C PHE A 135 -1.77 -19.16 10.53
N SER A 136 -1.61 -20.05 9.55
CA SER A 136 -1.50 -21.50 9.79
C SER A 136 -0.28 -21.88 10.63
N GLU A 137 0.84 -21.19 10.44
CA GLU A 137 2.08 -21.42 11.19
C GLU A 137 1.90 -20.95 12.64
N VAL A 138 1.37 -19.73 12.82
CA VAL A 138 1.02 -19.19 14.14
C VAL A 138 0.05 -20.11 14.89
N LYS A 139 -1.01 -20.57 14.20
CA LYS A 139 -1.98 -21.49 14.79
C LYS A 139 -1.31 -22.78 15.24
N ALA A 140 -0.41 -23.35 14.42
CA ALA A 140 0.30 -24.57 14.75
C ALA A 140 1.21 -24.36 15.98
N GLU A 141 1.93 -23.24 16.05
CA GLU A 141 2.79 -22.89 17.18
C GLU A 141 2.00 -22.78 18.49
N LEU A 142 0.94 -21.97 18.52
CA LEU A 142 0.06 -21.82 19.69
C LEU A 142 -0.60 -23.15 20.09
N THR A 143 -0.96 -23.98 19.12
CA THR A 143 -1.52 -25.31 19.37
C THR A 143 -0.50 -26.23 20.02
N ASN A 144 0.74 -26.24 19.52
CA ASN A 144 1.81 -27.05 20.07
C ASN A 144 2.20 -26.61 21.48
N GLU A 145 2.25 -25.30 21.74
CA GLU A 145 2.52 -24.74 23.07
C GLU A 145 1.48 -25.20 24.09
N ILE A 146 0.19 -25.08 23.75
CA ILE A 146 -0.90 -25.49 24.65
C ILE A 146 -0.92 -27.00 24.86
N ILE A 147 -0.67 -27.79 23.81
CA ILE A 147 -0.54 -29.25 23.92
C ILE A 147 0.61 -29.60 24.88
N ALA A 148 1.78 -28.99 24.72
CA ALA A 148 2.93 -29.21 25.59
C ALA A 148 2.64 -28.79 27.03
N TYR A 149 1.93 -27.69 27.25
CA TYR A 149 1.46 -27.28 28.57
C TYR A 149 0.55 -28.33 29.21
N ILE A 150 -0.47 -28.81 28.48
CA ILE A 150 -1.39 -29.86 28.95
C ILE A 150 -0.63 -31.14 29.29
N ASP A 151 0.36 -31.52 28.48
CA ASP A 151 1.15 -32.73 28.69
C ASP A 151 1.99 -32.69 29.97
N ASN A 152 2.39 -31.49 30.40
CA ASN A 152 3.13 -31.28 31.65
C ASN A 152 2.25 -31.21 32.90
N LEU A 153 0.92 -31.18 32.77
CA LEU A 153 0.03 -31.17 33.93
C LEU A 153 0.07 -32.52 34.68
N THR A 154 0.05 -32.44 36.02
CA THR A 154 -0.05 -33.60 36.92
C THR A 154 -1.50 -34.06 37.07
N ILE A 155 -2.13 -34.43 35.95
CA ILE A 155 -3.50 -34.96 35.85
C ILE A 155 -3.49 -36.29 35.08
N THR A 156 -4.61 -37.02 35.05
CA THR A 156 -4.70 -38.30 34.34
C THR A 156 -4.61 -38.12 32.82
N ASP A 157 -4.11 -39.14 32.11
CA ASP A 157 -4.03 -39.11 30.65
C ASP A 157 -5.39 -38.91 29.99
N ARG A 158 -6.46 -39.43 30.61
CA ARG A 158 -7.83 -39.22 30.15
C ARG A 158 -8.22 -37.74 30.20
N GLU A 159 -7.94 -37.05 31.31
CA GLU A 159 -8.22 -35.62 31.47
C GLU A 159 -7.41 -34.78 30.47
N LYS A 160 -6.15 -35.16 30.21
CA LYS A 160 -5.33 -34.51 29.16
C LYS A 160 -5.97 -34.63 27.78
N GLN A 161 -6.42 -35.82 27.40
CA GLN A 161 -7.09 -36.04 26.11
C GLN A 161 -8.41 -35.28 26.00
N GLU A 162 -9.19 -35.21 27.09
CA GLU A 162 -10.42 -34.42 27.13
C GLU A 162 -10.12 -32.91 26.95
N LEU A 163 -9.11 -32.37 27.63
CA LEU A 163 -8.68 -30.97 27.47
C LEU A 163 -8.24 -30.65 26.04
N LYS A 164 -7.41 -31.51 25.43
CA LYS A 164 -6.97 -31.35 24.03
C LYS A 164 -8.16 -31.35 23.07
N SER A 165 -9.13 -32.26 23.27
CA SER A 165 -10.35 -32.32 22.45
C SER A 165 -11.22 -31.06 22.60
N TYR A 166 -11.37 -30.51 23.80
CA TYR A 166 -12.09 -29.24 23.99
C TYR A 166 -11.39 -28.08 23.29
N TYR A 167 -10.07 -28.00 23.36
CA TYR A 167 -9.29 -27.00 22.67
C TYR A 167 -9.43 -27.08 21.14
N GLU A 168 -9.36 -28.28 20.55
CA GLU A 168 -9.60 -28.50 19.12
C GLU A 168 -11.02 -28.07 18.70
N LYS A 169 -12.03 -28.34 19.53
CA LYS A 169 -13.41 -27.88 19.29
C LYS A 169 -13.51 -26.35 19.29
N VAL A 170 -12.80 -25.65 20.17
CA VAL A 170 -12.76 -24.18 20.15
C VAL A 170 -12.11 -23.69 18.85
N TRP A 171 -10.98 -24.27 18.44
CA TRP A 171 -10.32 -23.88 17.19
C TRP A 171 -11.15 -24.13 15.95
N SER A 172 -11.89 -25.24 15.88
CA SER A 172 -12.75 -25.52 14.73
C SER A 172 -13.89 -24.50 14.56
N LEU A 173 -14.33 -23.86 15.65
CA LEU A 173 -15.30 -22.76 15.61
C LEU A 173 -14.65 -21.45 15.15
N VAL A 174 -13.42 -21.16 15.60
CA VAL A 174 -12.68 -19.92 15.31
C VAL A 174 -12.16 -19.90 13.87
N THR A 175 -11.76 -21.03 13.28
CA THR A 175 -11.18 -21.09 11.93
C THR A 175 -12.20 -21.21 10.79
N SER A 176 -13.44 -20.75 11.00
CA SER A 176 -14.47 -20.73 9.94
C SER A 176 -14.25 -19.65 8.87
N GLY A 177 -13.18 -18.84 8.99
CA GLY A 177 -12.72 -17.91 7.96
C GLY A 177 -11.20 -17.95 7.76
N GLU A 178 -10.75 -17.58 6.56
CA GLU A 178 -9.32 -17.42 6.24
C GLU A 178 -8.83 -16.09 6.83
N ILE A 179 -7.91 -16.16 7.80
CA ILE A 179 -7.24 -14.98 8.38
C ILE A 179 -5.91 -14.79 7.65
N GLN A 180 -5.75 -13.63 7.00
CA GLN A 180 -4.48 -13.22 6.40
C GLN A 180 -3.77 -12.25 7.34
N LEU A 181 -2.58 -12.66 7.82
CA LEU A 181 -1.73 -11.82 8.67
C LEU A 181 -0.91 -10.82 7.86
N GLU A 182 -0.60 -11.15 6.61
CA GLU A 182 0.11 -10.25 5.72
C GLU A 182 -0.69 -8.95 5.52
N LEU A 183 -0.12 -7.87 6.05
CA LEU A 183 -0.54 -6.50 5.83
C LEU A 183 0.20 -5.88 4.64
N ASP A 184 0.04 -4.57 4.47
CA ASP A 184 0.59 -3.83 3.35
C ASP A 184 2.12 -3.77 3.37
N LEU A 185 2.73 -3.62 4.54
CA LEU A 185 4.19 -3.50 4.68
C LEU A 185 4.67 -4.12 6.00
N HIS A 186 5.82 -4.78 5.96
CA HIS A 186 6.46 -5.41 7.12
C HIS A 186 7.94 -5.07 7.11
N PHE A 187 8.44 -4.47 8.18
CA PHE A 187 9.84 -4.06 8.27
C PHE A 187 10.42 -4.17 9.68
N ILE A 188 11.73 -4.28 9.76
CA ILE A 188 12.51 -4.26 10.98
C ILE A 188 13.26 -2.93 11.03
N CYS A 189 13.14 -2.23 12.14
CA CYS A 189 13.91 -1.01 12.42
C CYS A 189 14.41 -1.08 13.86
N GLN A 190 15.72 -0.91 14.05
CA GLN A 190 16.37 -0.97 15.37
C GLN A 190 16.05 -2.26 16.18
N GLY A 191 15.90 -3.40 15.48
CA GLY A 191 15.60 -4.71 16.10
C GLY A 191 14.12 -4.96 16.43
N GLN A 192 13.26 -3.94 16.28
CA GLN A 192 11.81 -4.05 16.47
C GLN A 192 11.12 -4.40 15.15
N LYS A 193 10.16 -5.33 15.17
CA LYS A 193 9.34 -5.66 14.00
C LYS A 193 8.10 -4.76 13.93
N TYR A 194 7.86 -4.20 12.77
CA TYR A 194 6.71 -3.36 12.47
C TYR A 194 5.87 -3.98 11.37
N VAL A 195 4.55 -3.99 11.59
CA VAL A 195 3.56 -4.44 10.61
C VAL A 195 2.61 -3.28 10.34
N VAL A 196 2.43 -2.94 9.07
CA VAL A 196 1.78 -1.69 8.67
C VAL A 196 0.62 -1.97 7.72
N ASP A 197 -0.53 -1.39 8.02
CA ASP A 197 -1.68 -1.33 7.12
C ASP A 197 -1.84 0.13 6.63
N PHE A 198 -2.01 0.31 5.33
CA PHE A 198 -2.17 1.60 4.68
C PHE A 198 -3.65 1.81 4.34
N LYS A 199 -4.16 3.02 4.61
CA LYS A 199 -5.53 3.41 4.27
C LYS A 199 -5.56 4.78 3.63
N SER A 200 -6.31 4.91 2.53
CA SER A 200 -6.57 6.24 1.94
C SER A 200 -7.43 7.12 2.86
N GLY A 201 -8.31 6.49 3.65
CA GLY A 201 -9.20 7.14 4.60
C GLY A 201 -10.28 6.16 5.06
N PHE A 202 -11.10 6.58 6.02
CA PHE A 202 -12.20 5.77 6.55
C PHE A 202 -13.56 6.28 6.05
N GLY A 203 -14.27 5.42 5.31
CA GLY A 203 -15.64 5.69 4.85
C GLY A 203 -16.72 5.29 5.86
N SER A 204 -17.98 5.58 5.53
CA SER A 204 -19.16 5.28 6.38
C SER A 204 -19.47 3.78 6.53
N ASN A 205 -18.82 2.90 5.75
CA ASN A 205 -19.06 1.45 5.75
C ASN A 205 -17.78 0.64 5.98
N GLU A 206 -17.08 0.90 7.10
CA GLU A 206 -15.78 0.28 7.42
C GLU A 206 -15.84 -0.75 8.56
N LYS A 207 -17.03 -1.12 9.06
CA LYS A 207 -17.18 -2.00 10.24
C LYS A 207 -16.45 -3.35 10.07
N GLY A 208 -16.65 -4.02 8.95
CA GLY A 208 -16.03 -5.33 8.68
C GLY A 208 -14.50 -5.23 8.62
N ASN A 209 -13.98 -4.22 7.90
CA ASN A 209 -12.54 -3.98 7.81
C ASN A 209 -11.94 -3.57 9.16
N THR A 210 -12.65 -2.76 9.97
CA THR A 210 -12.22 -2.39 11.33
C THR A 210 -12.08 -3.62 12.23
N ASN A 211 -13.06 -4.52 12.21
CA ASN A 211 -13.00 -5.76 13.00
C ASN A 211 -11.84 -6.66 12.54
N ARG A 212 -11.61 -6.75 11.22
CA ARG A 212 -10.45 -7.48 10.67
C ARG A 212 -9.13 -6.90 11.18
N LEU A 213 -8.98 -5.57 11.14
CA LEU A 213 -7.76 -4.89 11.61
C LEU A 213 -7.51 -5.10 13.11
N LEU A 214 -8.56 -5.05 13.93
CA LEU A 214 -8.44 -5.35 15.36
C LEU A 214 -8.00 -6.80 15.60
N LEU A 215 -8.60 -7.76 14.88
CA LEU A 215 -8.25 -9.18 14.98
C LEU A 215 -6.78 -9.42 14.61
N VAL A 216 -6.34 -8.94 13.45
CA VAL A 216 -4.96 -9.13 12.97
C VAL A 216 -3.95 -8.55 13.94
N ALA A 217 -4.17 -7.32 14.41
CA ALA A 217 -3.23 -6.69 15.34
C ALA A 217 -3.21 -7.38 16.72
N THR A 218 -4.36 -7.89 17.18
CA THR A 218 -4.42 -8.71 18.41
C THR A 218 -3.59 -9.97 18.25
N ILE A 219 -3.67 -10.65 17.11
CA ILE A 219 -2.85 -11.84 16.84
C ILE A 219 -1.37 -11.49 16.91
N TYR A 220 -0.93 -10.42 16.25
CA TYR A 220 0.48 -9.99 16.32
C TYR A 220 0.97 -9.72 17.74
N GLN A 221 0.18 -9.05 18.58
CA GLN A 221 0.53 -8.81 19.98
C GLN A 221 0.63 -10.08 20.83
N ASN A 222 -0.06 -11.16 20.45
CA ASN A 222 -0.03 -12.42 21.19
C ASN A 222 1.02 -13.41 20.68
N ILE A 223 1.58 -13.22 19.48
CA ILE A 223 2.65 -14.09 18.96
C ILE A 223 3.99 -13.72 19.58
N ASP A 224 4.32 -12.43 19.59
CA ASP A 224 5.62 -11.93 20.03
C ASP A 224 5.46 -10.46 20.43
N GLU A 225 5.88 -10.12 21.65
CA GLU A 225 5.85 -8.74 22.16
C GLU A 225 6.72 -7.79 21.31
N ASN A 226 7.60 -8.33 20.46
CA ASN A 226 8.42 -7.58 19.53
C ASN A 226 7.69 -7.13 18.24
N TYR A 227 6.38 -7.35 18.10
CA TYR A 227 5.59 -6.73 17.01
C TYR A 227 4.95 -5.41 17.43
N LYS A 228 5.09 -4.39 16.58
CA LYS A 228 4.32 -3.14 16.65
C LYS A 228 3.45 -2.98 15.40
N CYS A 229 2.18 -2.70 15.63
CA CYS A 229 1.19 -2.52 14.57
C CYS A 229 1.02 -1.01 14.29
N LEU A 230 1.31 -0.59 13.05
CA LEU A 230 1.18 0.80 12.60
C LEU A 230 0.04 0.94 11.58
N LEU A 231 -0.79 1.96 11.73
CA LEU A 231 -1.84 2.28 10.76
C LEU A 231 -1.56 3.64 10.14
N PHE A 232 -1.24 3.67 8.85
CA PHE A 232 -0.96 4.91 8.12
C PHE A 232 -2.15 5.31 7.27
N VAL A 233 -2.73 6.47 7.57
CA VAL A 233 -3.92 6.98 6.91
C VAL A 233 -3.60 8.26 6.13
N ARG A 234 -3.96 8.31 4.85
CA ARG A 234 -3.72 9.50 4.02
C ARG A 234 -4.62 10.67 4.41
N SER A 235 -5.93 10.44 4.58
CA SER A 235 -6.88 11.50 4.86
C SER A 235 -6.65 12.16 6.23
N GLU A 236 -6.70 13.48 6.29
CA GLU A 236 -6.66 14.25 7.54
C GLU A 236 -7.96 14.09 8.33
N GLU A 237 -9.10 14.13 7.64
CA GLU A 237 -10.41 13.90 8.24
C GLU A 237 -10.66 12.40 8.42
N ASN A 238 -11.00 12.01 9.65
CA ASN A 238 -11.20 10.63 10.04
C ASN A 238 -12.48 10.45 10.84
N ASN A 239 -13.01 9.24 10.87
CA ASN A 239 -14.31 8.94 11.47
C ASN A 239 -14.18 8.09 12.76
N SER A 240 -15.32 7.64 13.29
CA SER A 240 -15.39 6.85 14.52
C SER A 240 -14.60 5.52 14.44
N TYR A 241 -14.48 4.92 13.25
CA TYR A 241 -13.73 3.68 13.05
C TYR A 241 -12.23 3.88 13.23
N PHE A 242 -11.67 4.94 12.65
CA PHE A 242 -10.27 5.33 12.89
C PHE A 242 -10.01 5.57 14.37
N ASN A 243 -10.88 6.34 15.03
CA ASN A 243 -10.73 6.63 16.47
C ASN A 243 -10.83 5.36 17.32
N THR A 244 -11.60 4.36 16.89
CA THR A 244 -11.67 3.06 17.57
C THR A 244 -10.35 2.31 17.46
N LEU A 245 -9.73 2.27 16.27
CA LEU A 245 -8.43 1.66 16.07
C LEU A 245 -7.34 2.40 16.85
N LYS A 246 -7.30 3.73 16.79
CA LYS A 246 -6.34 4.57 17.51
C LYS A 246 -6.44 4.41 19.03
N ASN A 247 -7.67 4.38 19.57
CA ASN A 247 -7.90 4.27 21.00
C ASN A 247 -7.86 2.82 21.52
N SER A 248 -7.72 1.83 20.65
CA SER A 248 -7.66 0.41 21.06
C SER A 248 -6.42 0.07 21.88
N GLY A 249 -5.34 0.85 21.76
CA GLY A 249 -4.03 0.54 22.33
C GLY A 249 -3.26 -0.55 21.58
N ILE A 250 -3.83 -1.12 20.51
CA ILE A 250 -3.23 -2.19 19.71
C ILE A 250 -2.56 -1.62 18.46
N TRP A 251 -3.12 -0.55 17.89
CA TRP A 251 -2.57 0.16 16.74
C TRP A 251 -1.98 1.51 17.14
N GLU A 252 -0.78 1.79 16.63
CA GLU A 252 -0.27 3.16 16.54
C GLU A 252 -0.78 3.78 15.22
N ALA A 253 -1.87 4.53 15.31
CA ALA A 253 -2.58 5.06 14.15
C ALA A 253 -2.28 6.55 13.91
N CYS A 254 -1.77 6.85 12.72
CA CYS A 254 -1.35 8.18 12.28
C CYS A 254 -2.09 8.58 10.99
N CYS A 255 -2.40 9.86 10.84
CA CYS A 255 -3.13 10.36 9.68
C CYS A 255 -2.51 11.64 9.06
N GLY A 256 -2.67 11.82 7.75
CA GLY A 256 -2.19 12.99 7.03
C GLY A 256 -0.69 13.23 7.26
N ASN A 257 -0.33 14.44 7.66
CA ASN A 257 1.06 14.82 7.96
C ASN A 257 1.74 13.94 9.02
N GLU A 258 0.99 13.42 10.00
CA GLU A 258 1.53 12.50 11.01
C GLU A 258 2.01 11.19 10.37
N ALA A 259 1.29 10.68 9.37
CA ALA A 259 1.68 9.47 8.66
C ALA A 259 2.99 9.69 7.87
N TYR A 260 3.13 10.83 7.18
CA TYR A 260 4.38 11.16 6.49
C TYR A 260 5.56 11.39 7.44
N GLN A 261 5.32 12.01 8.60
CA GLN A 261 6.35 12.14 9.62
C GLN A 261 6.84 10.77 10.08
N LYS A 262 5.93 9.82 10.34
CA LYS A 262 6.33 8.44 10.69
C LYS A 262 7.11 7.75 9.59
N ILE A 263 6.72 7.95 8.32
CA ILE A 263 7.48 7.42 7.18
C ILE A 263 8.91 8.00 7.20
N GLN A 264 9.07 9.30 7.44
CA GLN A 264 10.39 9.94 7.54
C GLN A 264 11.18 9.40 8.73
N ASP A 265 10.57 9.28 9.92
CA ASP A 265 11.22 8.79 11.13
C ASP A 265 11.78 7.38 10.93
N TYR A 266 11.01 6.49 10.29
CA TYR A 266 11.44 5.11 10.06
C TYR A 266 12.36 4.97 8.85
N ALA A 267 11.96 5.47 7.68
CA ALA A 267 12.69 5.27 6.42
C ALA A 267 13.85 6.25 6.21
N GLY A 268 13.87 7.38 6.93
CA GLY A 268 14.90 8.41 6.86
C GLY A 268 14.78 9.37 5.68
N TYR A 269 13.63 9.40 5.00
CA TYR A 269 13.39 10.27 3.84
C TYR A 269 12.16 11.15 4.02
N ASP A 270 12.30 12.45 3.76
CA ASP A 270 11.21 13.41 3.85
C ASP A 270 10.30 13.35 2.61
N LEU A 271 9.39 12.38 2.62
CA LEU A 271 8.43 12.20 1.53
C LEU A 271 7.49 13.40 1.39
N LYS A 272 7.12 14.05 2.50
CA LYS A 272 6.19 15.19 2.46
C LYS A 272 6.82 16.37 1.75
N GLN A 273 8.05 16.72 2.11
CA GLN A 273 8.79 17.78 1.43
C GLN A 273 8.96 17.48 -0.06
N TRP A 274 9.26 16.22 -0.42
CA TRP A 274 9.36 15.85 -1.83
C TRP A 274 8.03 16.03 -2.57
N ILE A 275 6.91 15.61 -1.97
CA ILE A 275 5.56 15.80 -2.54
C ILE A 275 5.30 17.29 -2.77
N GLU A 276 5.48 18.13 -1.76
CA GLU A 276 5.23 19.58 -1.83
C GLU A 276 6.09 20.29 -2.89
N ALA A 277 7.32 19.82 -3.11
CA ALA A 277 8.22 20.40 -4.09
C ALA A 277 7.96 19.95 -5.54
N ASN A 278 7.37 18.77 -5.75
CA ASN A 278 7.35 18.13 -7.08
C ASN A 278 5.94 17.88 -7.63
N ILE A 279 4.95 17.65 -6.76
CA ILE A 279 3.59 17.27 -7.15
C ILE A 279 2.72 18.52 -7.28
N ASN A 280 2.19 18.74 -8.49
CA ASN A 280 1.12 19.68 -8.71
C ASN A 280 0.12 19.04 -9.68
N TRP A 281 -0.83 18.29 -9.13
CA TRP A 281 -1.75 17.49 -9.92
C TRP A 281 -2.52 18.30 -10.97
N GLU A 282 -3.04 19.47 -10.61
CA GLU A 282 -3.85 20.29 -11.53
C GLU A 282 -3.02 20.79 -12.72
N ASP A 283 -1.80 21.29 -12.47
CA ASP A 283 -0.92 21.76 -13.55
C ASP A 283 -0.28 20.61 -14.34
N ASP A 284 -0.08 19.46 -13.70
CA ASP A 284 0.53 18.29 -14.32
C ASP A 284 -0.49 17.47 -15.11
N PHE A 285 -1.81 17.61 -14.88
CA PHE A 285 -2.86 16.97 -15.67
C PHE A 285 -3.14 17.70 -16.99
N ASN A 286 -3.71 16.96 -17.96
CA ASN A 286 -4.29 17.55 -19.14
C ASN A 286 -5.62 18.27 -18.83
N THR A 287 -5.96 19.25 -19.67
CA THR A 287 -7.13 20.13 -19.46
C THR A 287 -8.45 19.36 -19.35
N GLU A 288 -8.63 18.29 -20.14
CA GLU A 288 -9.85 17.48 -20.11
C GLU A 288 -10.05 16.80 -18.75
N THR A 289 -8.97 16.25 -18.19
CA THR A 289 -9.00 15.59 -16.88
C THR A 289 -9.26 16.59 -15.77
N VAL A 290 -8.59 17.74 -15.77
CA VAL A 290 -8.83 18.81 -14.77
C VAL A 290 -10.27 19.27 -14.79
N ASN A 291 -10.84 19.55 -15.97
CA ASN A 291 -12.22 19.97 -16.11
C ASN A 291 -13.19 18.93 -15.54
N HIS A 292 -13.03 17.65 -15.93
CA HIS A 292 -13.87 16.56 -15.42
C HIS A 292 -13.78 16.45 -13.88
N LEU A 293 -12.57 16.49 -13.32
CA LEU A 293 -12.39 16.38 -11.87
C LEU A 293 -12.96 17.58 -11.13
N ASN A 294 -12.86 18.79 -11.68
CA ASN A 294 -13.41 19.99 -11.07
C ASN A 294 -14.95 19.99 -11.09
N GLU A 295 -15.55 19.71 -12.25
CA GLU A 295 -17.01 19.65 -12.43
C GLU A 295 -17.68 18.62 -11.51
N ASN A 296 -16.98 17.53 -11.19
CA ASN A 296 -17.47 16.46 -10.33
C ASN A 296 -16.96 16.54 -8.87
N ASN A 297 -16.32 17.65 -8.49
CA ASN A 297 -15.77 17.88 -7.14
C ASN A 297 -14.83 16.74 -6.65
N LEU A 298 -13.97 16.26 -7.54
CA LEU A 298 -13.04 15.16 -7.29
C LEU A 298 -11.62 15.63 -6.94
N LEU A 299 -11.27 16.89 -7.19
CA LEU A 299 -9.93 17.43 -6.91
C LEU A 299 -9.53 17.31 -5.42
N GLN A 300 -10.50 17.36 -4.51
CA GLN A 300 -10.27 17.17 -3.07
C GLN A 300 -9.59 15.84 -2.72
N TYR A 301 -9.74 14.79 -3.56
CA TYR A 301 -9.09 13.51 -3.31
C TYR A 301 -7.61 13.50 -3.65
N LEU A 302 -7.08 14.50 -4.36
CA LEU A 302 -5.66 14.56 -4.77
C LEU A 302 -4.71 15.11 -3.69
N ARG A 303 -5.23 15.44 -2.50
CA ARG A 303 -4.43 15.93 -1.39
C ARG A 303 -3.50 14.82 -0.87
N TRP A 304 -2.23 14.92 -1.22
CA TRP A 304 -1.14 14.08 -0.74
C TRP A 304 -0.30 14.90 0.24
#